data_AF-A0A6A5UCV8-F1
#
_entry.id   AF-A0A6A5UCV8-F1
#
_cell.length_a   1.000
_cell.length_b   1.000
_cell.length_c   1.000
_cell.angle_alpha   90.00
_cell.angle_beta   90.00
_cell.angle_gamma   90.00
#
_symmetry.space_group_name_H-M   'P 1'
#
loop_
_entity.id
_entity.type
_entity.pdbx_description
1 polymer ?
#
loop_
_entity_poly.entity_id
_entity_poly.type
_entity_poly.pdbx_seq_one_letter_code
_entity_poly.pdbx_strand_id
1 'polypeptide(L)'
;MNYSKLPSEKIPSHIKKIRDEAFKIHPCPCLAAFAFLDLMVTDSPHYATILQRLKSGETYLDLGCCVGQDIRKLVYDGAPSENTYGCDLESGFLDMGYDFFLDKTELKTTFIAARVAINQSGDQSGPNFRQIDPINQFNLSPVQILPQSGLGPFS
;
A
#
# COMPACT_ATOMS: atom_id res chain seq x y z
N MET A 1 7.59 -10.13 -12.54
CA MET A 1 6.25 -10.31 -11.95
C MET A 1 5.29 -10.77 -13.03
N ASN A 2 4.60 -11.90 -12.84
CA ASN A 2 3.52 -12.37 -13.74
C ASN A 2 2.12 -11.91 -13.28
N TYR A 3 2.05 -10.95 -12.36
CA TYR A 3 0.80 -10.48 -11.76
C TYR A 3 -0.12 -9.79 -12.79
N SER A 4 0.42 -8.81 -13.52
CA SER A 4 -0.37 -7.93 -14.39
C SER A 4 -0.83 -8.57 -15.71
N LYS A 5 -0.70 -9.89 -15.87
CA LYS A 5 -1.06 -10.66 -17.08
C LYS A 5 -0.49 -10.09 -18.40
N LEU A 6 0.51 -9.21 -18.31
CA LEU A 6 1.17 -8.58 -19.45
C LEU A 6 2.25 -9.49 -20.03
N PRO A 7 2.43 -9.54 -21.36
CA PRO A 7 3.60 -10.14 -21.97
C PRO A 7 4.88 -9.49 -21.43
N SER A 8 5.91 -10.29 -21.16
CA SER A 8 7.18 -9.85 -20.55
C SER A 8 7.81 -8.66 -21.27
N GLU A 9 7.74 -8.64 -22.60
CA GLU A 9 8.23 -7.57 -23.48
C GLU A 9 7.57 -6.21 -23.26
N LYS A 10 6.32 -6.20 -22.77
CA LYS A 10 5.54 -4.97 -22.50
C LYS A 10 5.73 -4.44 -21.08
N ILE A 11 6.35 -5.21 -20.19
CA ILE A 11 6.54 -4.82 -18.78
C ILE A 11 7.39 -3.53 -18.67
N PRO A 12 8.54 -3.37 -19.35
CA PRO A 12 9.38 -2.17 -19.18
C PRO A 12 8.69 -0.88 -19.62
N SER A 13 7.97 -0.90 -20.74
CA SER A 13 7.25 0.28 -21.24
C SER A 13 6.06 0.64 -20.35
N HIS A 14 5.37 -0.36 -19.81
CA HIS A 14 4.29 -0.16 -18.83
C HIS A 14 4.79 0.46 -17.53
N ILE A 15 5.89 -0.05 -16.97
CA ILE A 15 6.54 0.51 -15.77
C ILE A 15 6.92 1.97 -15.99
N LYS A 16 7.54 2.30 -17.13
CA LYS A 16 7.93 3.67 -17.45
C LYS A 16 6.73 4.61 -17.54
N LYS A 17 5.68 4.19 -18.27
CA LYS A 17 4.45 4.98 -18.40
C LYS A 17 3.85 5.30 -17.03
N ILE A 18 3.74 4.30 -16.17
CA ILE A 18 3.11 4.46 -14.86
C ILE A 18 3.95 5.34 -13.95
N ARG A 19 5.29 5.21 -13.95
CA ARG A 19 6.17 6.15 -13.26
C ARG A 19 5.92 7.58 -13.73
N ASP A 20 5.85 7.80 -15.04
CA ASP A 20 5.68 9.14 -15.61
C ASP A 20 4.31 9.76 -15.23
N GLU A 21 3.26 8.94 -15.11
CA GLU A 21 1.96 9.38 -14.57
C GLU A 21 2.02 9.61 -13.04
N ALA A 22 2.72 8.77 -12.28
CA ALA A 22 2.91 8.92 -10.82
C ALA A 22 3.60 10.24 -10.48
N PHE A 23 4.60 10.58 -11.28
CA PHE A 23 5.38 11.79 -11.12
C PHE A 23 4.57 13.07 -11.34
N LYS A 24 3.45 13.00 -12.08
CA LYS A 24 2.52 14.14 -12.25
C LYS A 24 1.65 14.36 -11.02
N ILE A 25 1.37 13.31 -10.25
CA ILE A 25 0.53 13.38 -9.05
C ILE A 25 1.35 13.99 -7.90
N HIS A 26 2.51 13.40 -7.62
CA HIS A 26 3.39 13.90 -6.58
C HIS A 26 4.86 13.59 -6.93
N PRO A 27 5.64 14.58 -7.38
CA PRO A 27 7.05 14.40 -7.65
C PRO A 27 7.82 14.08 -6.35
N CYS A 28 8.16 12.81 -6.12
CA CYS A 28 9.07 12.43 -5.03
C CYS A 28 10.29 11.65 -5.55
N PRO A 29 11.44 11.77 -4.87
CA PRO A 29 12.62 10.95 -5.17
C PRO A 29 12.32 9.44 -5.14
N CYS A 30 11.37 9.01 -4.32
CA CYS A 30 10.92 7.62 -4.22
C CYS A 30 10.38 7.06 -5.55
N LEU A 31 9.54 7.82 -6.24
CA LEU A 31 8.98 7.44 -7.53
C LEU A 31 10.02 7.53 -8.65
N ALA A 32 10.92 8.52 -8.59
CA ALA A 32 12.02 8.65 -9.53
C ALA A 32 12.99 7.46 -9.47
N ALA A 33 13.19 6.89 -8.27
CA ALA A 33 14.04 5.73 -8.03
C ALA A 33 13.35 4.37 -8.28
N PHE A 34 12.08 4.35 -8.69
CA PHE A 34 11.28 3.12 -8.81
C PHE A 34 11.14 2.33 -7.50
N ALA A 35 11.24 2.97 -6.33
CA ALA A 35 11.15 2.28 -5.03
C ALA A 35 9.79 1.58 -4.81
N PHE A 36 8.76 1.95 -5.58
CA PHE A 36 7.47 1.24 -5.63
C PHE A 36 7.54 -0.15 -6.29
N LEU A 37 8.71 -0.55 -6.81
CA LEU A 37 8.99 -1.89 -7.30
C LEU A 37 9.69 -2.75 -6.24
N ASP A 38 10.19 -2.15 -5.16
CA ASP A 38 10.89 -2.87 -4.09
C ASP A 38 9.87 -3.54 -3.17
N LEU A 39 9.85 -4.88 -3.22
CA LEU A 39 8.99 -5.74 -2.41
C LEU A 39 9.50 -5.86 -0.97
N MET A 40 9.56 -4.74 -0.25
CA MET A 40 10.17 -4.70 1.08
C MET A 40 9.49 -5.64 2.08
N VAL A 41 8.19 -5.93 1.94
CA VAL A 41 7.52 -6.92 2.80
C VAL A 41 8.08 -8.33 2.61
N THR A 42 8.57 -8.67 1.41
CA THR A 42 9.06 -10.02 1.11
C THR A 42 10.42 -10.31 1.71
N ASP A 43 11.20 -9.26 2.01
CA ASP A 43 12.48 -9.37 2.69
C ASP A 43 12.31 -9.51 4.22
N SER A 44 11.09 -9.34 4.73
CA SER A 44 10.80 -9.52 6.15
C SER A 44 10.86 -10.99 6.55
N PRO A 45 11.53 -11.35 7.66
CA PRO A 45 11.50 -12.71 8.20
C PRO A 45 10.09 -13.14 8.64
N HIS A 46 9.14 -12.19 8.73
CA HIS A 46 7.76 -12.45 9.12
C HIS A 46 6.84 -12.76 7.94
N TYR A 47 7.29 -12.59 6.68
CA TYR A 47 6.44 -12.73 5.50
C TYR A 47 5.66 -14.06 5.44
N ALA A 48 6.31 -15.18 5.78
CA ALA A 48 5.65 -16.48 5.80
C ALA A 48 4.53 -16.55 6.85
N THR A 49 4.79 -16.03 8.05
CA THR A 49 3.82 -15.96 9.15
C THR A 49 2.64 -15.07 8.77
N ILE A 50 2.93 -13.91 8.18
CA ILE A 50 1.96 -12.95 7.65
C ILE A 50 1.00 -13.65 6.67
N LEU A 51 1.56 -14.31 5.66
CA LEU A 51 0.78 -15.01 4.64
C LEU A 51 -0.07 -16.13 5.25
N GLN A 52 0.49 -16.89 6.20
CA GLN A 52 -0.25 -17.95 6.88
C GLN A 52 -1.43 -17.41 7.70
N ARG A 53 -1.24 -16.30 8.43
CA ARG A 53 -2.31 -15.66 9.22
C ARG A 53 -3.43 -15.13 8.34
N LEU A 54 -3.08 -14.46 7.24
CA LEU A 54 -4.03 -14.03 6.22
C LEU A 54 -4.84 -15.20 5.65
N LYS A 55 -4.18 -16.31 5.30
CA LYS A 55 -4.85 -17.54 4.83
C LYS A 55 -5.74 -18.19 5.90
N SER A 56 -5.46 -17.93 7.18
CA SER A 56 -6.26 -18.40 8.31
C SER A 56 -7.45 -17.47 8.63
N GLY A 57 -7.65 -16.40 7.85
CA GLY A 57 -8.78 -15.48 7.98
C GLY A 57 -8.49 -14.19 8.74
N GLU A 58 -7.24 -13.95 9.16
CA GLU A 58 -6.86 -12.66 9.74
C GLU A 58 -6.76 -11.56 8.68
N THR A 59 -6.74 -10.31 9.13
CA THR A 59 -6.64 -9.12 8.28
C THR A 59 -5.24 -8.53 8.26
N TYR A 60 -4.89 -7.85 7.17
CA TYR A 60 -3.62 -7.14 6.99
C TYR A 60 -3.83 -5.69 6.61
N LEU A 61 -3.11 -4.76 7.25
CA LEU A 61 -3.10 -3.34 6.92
C LEU A 61 -1.69 -2.88 6.51
N ASP A 62 -1.57 -2.42 5.27
CA ASP A 62 -0.37 -1.77 4.75
C ASP A 62 -0.49 -0.24 4.91
N LEU A 63 0.41 0.36 5.69
CA LEU A 63 0.44 1.80 5.97
C LEU A 63 1.52 2.49 5.13
N GLY A 64 1.10 3.46 4.33
CA GLY A 64 1.96 4.04 3.29
C GLY A 64 2.08 3.10 2.10
N CYS A 65 0.96 2.47 1.70
CA CYS A 65 0.95 1.39 0.73
C CYS A 65 1.31 1.84 -0.70
N CYS A 66 1.31 3.15 -0.99
CA CYS A 66 1.54 3.70 -2.32
C CYS A 66 0.63 3.00 -3.35
N VAL A 67 1.19 2.34 -4.36
CA VAL A 67 0.46 1.59 -5.39
C VAL A 67 0.00 0.20 -4.93
N GLY A 68 0.20 -0.18 -3.67
CA GLY A 68 -0.23 -1.45 -3.05
C GLY A 68 0.53 -2.68 -3.57
N GLN A 69 1.84 -2.56 -3.81
CA GLN A 69 2.64 -3.64 -4.37
C GLN A 69 2.74 -4.86 -3.42
N ASP A 70 2.99 -4.61 -2.15
CA ASP A 70 3.16 -5.65 -1.12
C ASP A 70 1.87 -6.46 -0.89
N ILE A 71 0.72 -5.77 -0.83
CA ILE A 71 -0.60 -6.42 -0.79
C ILE A 71 -0.79 -7.34 -1.99
N ARG A 72 -0.49 -6.87 -3.20
CA ARG A 72 -0.66 -7.67 -4.43
C ARG A 72 0.28 -8.86 -4.48
N LYS A 73 1.47 -8.75 -3.88
CA LYS A 73 2.36 -9.89 -3.70
C LYS A 73 1.78 -10.94 -2.75
N LEU A 74 1.17 -10.52 -1.63
CA LEU A 74 0.47 -11.43 -0.72
C LEU A 74 -0.71 -12.13 -1.43
N VAL A 75 -1.51 -11.37 -2.18
CA VAL A 75 -2.63 -11.92 -2.97
C VAL A 75 -2.14 -12.91 -4.02
N TYR A 76 -1.05 -12.59 -4.73
CA TYR A 76 -0.41 -13.49 -5.69
C TYR A 76 0.02 -14.82 -5.05
N ASP A 77 0.51 -14.78 -3.80
CA ASP A 77 0.91 -15.97 -3.05
C ASP A 77 -0.26 -16.70 -2.36
N GLY A 78 -1.49 -16.25 -2.61
CA GLY A 78 -2.74 -16.89 -2.19
C GLY A 78 -3.38 -16.32 -0.93
N ALA A 79 -3.07 -15.09 -0.52
CA ALA A 79 -3.85 -14.40 0.50
C ALA A 79 -5.23 -13.99 -0.07
N PRO A 80 -6.32 -14.11 0.71
CA PRO A 80 -7.63 -13.59 0.32
C PRO A 80 -7.62 -12.06 0.30
N SER A 81 -7.81 -11.45 -0.87
CA SER A 81 -7.71 -9.99 -1.05
C SER A 81 -8.74 -9.20 -0.24
N GLU A 82 -9.91 -9.78 0.04
CA GLU A 82 -10.96 -9.18 0.87
C GLU A 82 -10.52 -8.94 2.33
N ASN A 83 -9.45 -9.61 2.78
CA ASN A 83 -8.90 -9.44 4.13
C ASN A 83 -7.73 -8.44 4.16
N THR A 84 -7.46 -7.74 3.06
CA THR A 84 -6.34 -6.81 2.96
C THR A 84 -6.84 -5.37 2.85
N TYR A 85 -6.11 -4.48 3.51
CA TYR A 85 -6.37 -3.04 3.57
C TYR A 85 -5.09 -2.29 3.23
N GLY A 86 -5.18 -1.28 2.38
CA GLY A 86 -4.07 -0.38 2.07
C GLY A 86 -4.44 1.05 2.41
N CYS A 87 -3.54 1.76 3.06
CA CYS A 87 -3.72 3.18 3.39
C CYS A 87 -2.55 4.00 2.85
N ASP A 88 -2.87 5.09 2.16
CA ASP A 88 -1.89 6.11 1.78
C ASP A 88 -2.51 7.51 1.88
N LEU A 89 -1.69 8.55 1.87
CA LEU A 89 -2.16 9.94 1.93
C LEU A 89 -2.80 10.37 0.61
N GLU A 90 -2.22 9.94 -0.51
CA GLU A 90 -2.59 10.39 -1.85
C GLU A 90 -3.45 9.35 -2.56
N SER A 91 -4.75 9.64 -2.72
CA SER A 91 -5.69 8.74 -3.42
C SER A 91 -5.25 8.41 -4.85
N GLY A 92 -4.52 9.33 -5.48
CA GLY A 92 -3.98 9.14 -6.83
C GLY A 92 -3.02 7.95 -6.95
N PHE A 93 -2.28 7.59 -5.90
CA PHE A 93 -1.44 6.38 -5.91
C PHE A 93 -2.27 5.10 -5.86
N LEU A 94 -3.41 5.13 -5.16
CA LEU A 94 -4.31 3.99 -5.03
C LEU A 94 -4.98 3.68 -6.38
N ASP A 95 -5.50 4.72 -7.04
CA ASP A 95 -6.08 4.63 -8.39
C ASP A 95 -5.04 4.13 -9.40
N MET A 96 -3.82 4.67 -9.32
CA MET A 96 -2.71 4.26 -10.17
C MET A 96 -2.31 2.80 -9.98
N GLY A 97 -2.40 2.27 -8.76
CA GLY A 97 -2.15 0.86 -8.49
C GLY A 97 -3.05 -0.03 -9.35
N TYR A 98 -4.34 0.29 -9.46
CA TYR A 98 -5.25 -0.46 -10.32
C TYR A 98 -4.85 -0.41 -11.80
N ASP A 99 -4.43 0.75 -12.31
CA ASP A 99 -3.98 0.89 -13.70
C ASP A 99 -2.63 0.18 -13.96
N PHE A 100 -1.76 0.13 -12.95
CA PHE A 100 -0.47 -0.55 -13.03
C PHE A 100 -0.63 -2.07 -13.05
N PHE A 101 -1.51 -2.60 -12.20
CA PHE A 101 -1.67 -4.04 -12.05
C PHE A 101 -2.81 -4.64 -12.88
N LEU A 102 -3.66 -3.80 -13.47
CA LEU A 102 -4.78 -4.19 -14.34
C LEU A 102 -5.79 -5.11 -13.62
N ASP A 103 -6.05 -4.84 -12.35
CA ASP A 103 -6.77 -5.74 -11.43
C ASP A 103 -8.02 -5.11 -10.80
N LYS A 104 -8.50 -3.98 -11.33
CA LYS A 104 -9.64 -3.22 -10.77
C LYS A 104 -10.91 -4.03 -10.51
N THR A 105 -11.15 -5.08 -11.30
CA THR A 105 -12.32 -5.96 -11.16
C THR A 105 -12.04 -7.23 -10.37
N GLU A 106 -10.78 -7.55 -10.09
CA GLU A 106 -10.36 -8.82 -9.47
C GLU A 106 -9.93 -8.62 -8.01
N LEU A 107 -9.24 -7.52 -7.72
CA LEU A 107 -8.71 -7.23 -6.39
C LEU A 107 -9.82 -6.69 -5.47
N LYS A 108 -10.07 -7.38 -4.36
CA LYS A 108 -11.08 -7.00 -3.35
C LYS A 108 -10.51 -6.25 -2.15
N THR A 109 -9.23 -5.85 -2.21
CA THR A 109 -8.57 -5.03 -1.20
C THR A 109 -9.33 -3.72 -0.99
N THR A 110 -9.48 -3.31 0.26
CA THR A 110 -10.03 -1.99 0.59
C THR A 110 -8.89 -0.97 0.67
N PHE A 111 -8.87 0.00 -0.24
CA PHE A 111 -7.92 1.11 -0.21
C PHE A 111 -8.54 2.36 0.40
N ILE A 112 -7.77 3.05 1.24
CA ILE A 112 -8.21 4.22 2.00
C ILE A 112 -7.21 5.35 1.80
N ALA A 113 -7.69 6.50 1.33
CA ALA A 113 -6.91 7.73 1.30
C ALA A 113 -7.07 8.46 2.64
N ALA A 114 -6.10 8.32 3.54
CA ALA A 114 -6.19 8.90 4.87
C ALA A 114 -4.82 9.24 5.46
N ARG A 115 -4.84 10.28 6.33
CA ARG A 115 -3.73 10.57 7.21
C ARG A 115 -3.88 9.76 8.49
N VAL A 116 -2.90 8.89 8.76
CA VAL A 116 -2.80 8.24 10.06
C VAL A 116 -2.27 9.25 11.07
N ALA A 117 -3.13 9.66 12.00
CA ALA A 117 -2.72 10.43 13.16
C ALA A 117 -2.35 9.45 14.29
N ILE A 118 -1.08 9.43 14.69
CA ILE A 118 -0.69 8.80 15.94
C ILE A 118 -1.08 9.76 17.08
N ASN A 119 -2.08 9.40 17.88
CA ASN A 119 -2.35 10.11 19.13
C ASN A 119 -1.23 9.80 20.10
N GLN A 120 -0.19 10.63 20.08
CA GLN A 120 0.86 10.60 21.09
C GLN A 120 0.32 11.23 22.36
N SER A 121 -0.06 10.41 23.34
CA SER A 121 -0.02 10.86 24.73
C SER A 121 1.45 11.05 25.13
N GLY A 122 2.03 12.19 24.75
CA GLY A 122 3.29 12.75 25.26
C GLY A 122 4.58 12.07 24.82
N ASP A 123 5.11 12.40 23.63
CA ASP A 123 6.55 12.66 23.38
C ASP A 123 6.72 13.16 21.93
N GLN A 124 7.33 14.33 21.72
CA GLN A 124 7.48 14.97 20.39
C GLN A 124 8.60 14.37 19.53
N SER A 125 9.06 13.15 19.80
CA SER A 125 9.83 12.36 18.85
C SER A 125 8.93 11.34 18.16
N GLY A 126 8.23 11.75 17.12
CA GLY A 126 7.51 10.82 16.24
C GLY A 126 8.47 9.79 15.65
N PRO A 127 8.13 8.49 15.62
CA PRO A 127 8.99 7.50 14.99
C PRO A 127 9.06 7.80 13.49
N ASN A 128 10.25 7.64 12.92
CA ASN A 128 10.46 7.67 11.48
C ASN A 128 9.55 6.58 10.88
N PHE A 129 8.73 6.90 9.86
CA PHE A 129 7.76 5.95 9.26
C PHE A 129 8.39 4.60 8.83
N ARG A 130 9.71 4.55 8.69
CA ARG A 130 10.52 3.33 8.48
C ARG A 130 10.61 2.36 9.68
N GLN A 131 10.04 2.69 10.83
CA GLN A 131 10.17 1.90 12.08
C GLN A 131 8.88 1.22 12.54
N ILE A 132 7.80 1.25 11.76
CA ILE A 132 6.60 0.49 12.11
C ILE A 132 6.90 -1.00 11.92
N ASP A 133 6.95 -1.75 13.02
CA ASP A 133 7.15 -3.19 13.03
C ASP A 133 6.06 -3.90 12.20
N PRO A 134 6.41 -4.70 11.17
CA PRO A 134 5.44 -5.41 10.33
C PRO A 134 4.46 -6.29 11.12
N ILE A 135 4.82 -6.75 12.33
CA ILE A 135 3.94 -7.58 13.17
C ILE A 135 2.75 -6.77 13.73
N ASN A 136 2.94 -5.49 14.03
CA ASN A 136 1.88 -4.63 14.56
C ASN A 136 0.85 -4.20 13.49
N GLN A 137 1.11 -4.48 12.21
CA GLN A 137 0.14 -4.31 11.11
C GLN A 137 -0.95 -5.41 11.07
N PHE A 138 -0.82 -6.47 11.89
CA PHE A 138 -1.77 -7.59 11.96
C PHE A 138 -2.80 -7.49 13.08
N ASN A 139 -2.63 -6.58 14.03
CA ASN A 139 -3.45 -6.56 15.24
C ASN A 139 -4.17 -5.22 15.36
N LEU A 140 -5.22 -5.06 14.57
CA LEU A 140 -6.12 -3.91 14.71
C LEU A 140 -7.26 -4.31 15.66
N SER A 141 -7.10 -3.97 16.94
CA SER A 141 -8.24 -3.41 17.67
C SER A 141 -8.67 -2.14 16.91
N PRO A 142 -9.96 -1.74 16.93
CA PRO A 142 -10.56 -0.95 15.84
C PRO A 142 -9.79 0.35 15.60
N VAL A 143 -8.99 0.37 14.53
CA VAL A 143 -8.35 1.59 14.05
C VAL A 143 -9.46 2.52 13.62
N GLN A 144 -9.61 3.63 14.35
CA GLN A 144 -10.52 4.69 13.96
C GLN A 144 -9.93 5.40 12.73
N ILE A 145 -10.37 4.97 11.55
CA ILE A 145 -10.13 5.68 10.30
C ILE A 145 -11.01 6.93 10.32
N LEU A 146 -10.40 8.10 10.50
CA LEU A 146 -11.12 9.37 10.46
C LEU A 146 -11.37 9.76 9.00
N PRO A 147 -12.64 9.98 8.58
CA PRO A 147 -12.93 10.48 7.25
C PRO A 147 -12.39 11.91 7.08
N GLN A 148 -11.97 12.23 5.86
CA GLN A 148 -11.64 13.60 5.44
C GLN A 148 -12.94 14.44 5.44
N SER A 149 -13.36 14.96 6.59
CA SER A 149 -14.40 15.99 6.67
C SER A 149 -13.91 17.16 7.51
N GLY A 150 -13.56 18.26 6.85
CA GLY A 150 -13.41 19.56 7.51
C GLY A 150 -12.13 20.33 7.18
N LEU A 151 -11.98 20.77 5.93
CA LEU A 151 -11.18 21.97 5.65
C LEU A 151 -12.08 22.94 4.87
N GLY A 152 -12.69 23.87 5.61
CA GLY A 152 -13.23 25.09 5.02
C GLY A 152 -12.08 25.92 4.39
N PRO A 153 -12.40 26.85 3.49
CA PRO A 153 -11.40 27.61 2.77
C PRO A 153 -10.58 28.45 3.75
N PHE A 154 -9.24 28.33 3.66
CA PHE A 154 -8.33 29.25 4.32
C PHE A 154 -8.52 30.64 3.71
N SER A 155 -9.01 31.57 4.52
CA SER A 155 -8.92 33.02 4.31
C SER A 155 -7.52 33.53 4.57
#